data_AF-A0A3B8WWP0-F1
#
_entry.id   AF-A0A3B8WWP0-F1
#
_cell.length_a   1.000
_cell.length_b   1.000
_cell.length_c   1.000
_cell.angle_alpha   90.00
_cell.angle_beta   90.00
_cell.angle_gamma   90.00
#
_symmetry.space_group_name_H-M   'P 1'
#
loop_
_entity.id
_entity.type
_entity.pdbx_description
1 polymer ?
#
loop_
_entity_poly.entity_id
_entity_poly.type
_entity_poly.pdbx_seq_one_letter_code
_entity_poly.pdbx_strand_id
1 'polypeptide(L)' 'MIEVSNNKAQVLTVAISSRALFDLEESHRVFVEQGKAAYCEYQIENENNVLEPGV' A
#
# COMPACT_ATOMS: atom_id res chain seq x y z
N MET A 1 -37.49 5.73 29.90
CA MET A 1 -36.13 5.94 29.38
C MET A 1 -35.46 4.59 29.30
N ILE A 2 -35.08 4.13 28.11
CA ILE A 2 -34.26 2.93 27.95
C ILE A 2 -32.95 3.43 27.33
N GLU A 3 -31.86 3.38 28.09
CA GLU A 3 -30.52 3.59 27.53
C GLU A 3 -30.14 2.35 26.74
N VAL A 4 -29.94 2.54 25.43
CA VAL A 4 -29.40 1.51 24.55
C VAL A 4 -27.88 1.57 24.68
N SER A 5 -27.31 0.58 25.35
CA SER A 5 -25.86 0.39 25.47
C SER A 5 -25.24 0.27 24.08
N ASN A 6 -24.40 1.25 23.72
CA ASN A 6 -23.67 1.29 22.46
C ASN A 6 -22.60 0.19 22.45
N ASN A 7 -22.93 -0.96 21.86
CA ASN A 7 -22.04 -2.09 21.72
C ASN A 7 -21.09 -1.82 20.54
N LYS A 8 -19.96 -1.13 20.79
CA LYS A 8 -18.93 -0.94 19.76
C LYS A 8 -18.36 -2.31 19.40
N ALA A 9 -18.74 -2.84 18.23
CA ALA A 9 -18.13 -4.02 17.64
C ALA A 9 -16.61 -3.82 17.61
N GLN A 10 -15.86 -4.76 18.18
CA GLN A 10 -14.40 -4.71 18.14
C GLN A 10 -13.94 -4.88 16.69
N VAL A 11 -13.28 -3.85 16.16
CA VAL A 11 -12.72 -3.86 14.80
C VAL A 11 -11.30 -4.42 14.87
N LEU A 12 -11.03 -5.44 14.07
CA LEU A 12 -9.66 -5.92 13.85
C LEU A 12 -8.97 -4.98 12.85
N THR A 13 -7.97 -4.25 13.32
CA THR A 13 -7.10 -3.43 12.46
C THR A 13 -5.88 -4.24 12.06
N VAL A 14 -5.67 -4.43 10.76
CA VAL A 14 -4.50 -5.12 10.20
C VAL A 14 -3.68 -4.11 9.41
N ALA A 15 -2.37 -4.05 9.68
CA ALA A 15 -1.42 -3.34 8.85
C ALA A 15 -0.80 -4.31 7.84
N ILE A 16 -0.76 -3.92 6.58
CA ILE A 16 -0.18 -4.71 5.48
C ILE A 16 0.78 -3.85 4.67
N SER A 17 1.77 -4.51 4.07
CA SER A 17 2.66 -3.86 3.10
C SER A 17 1.93 -3.68 1.76
N SER A 18 2.15 -2.57 1.07
CA SER A 18 1.62 -2.36 -0.29
C SER A 18 2.06 -3.45 -1.26
N ARG A 19 3.27 -4.01 -1.08
CA ARG A 19 3.80 -5.10 -1.92
C ARG A 19 3.07 -6.44 -1.75
N ALA A 20 2.35 -6.61 -0.64
CA ALA A 20 1.51 -7.78 -0.42
C ALA A 20 0.17 -7.69 -1.18
N LEU A 21 -0.20 -6.48 -1.62
CA LEU A 21 -1.41 -6.25 -2.42
C LEU A 21 -1.11 -6.06 -3.90
N PHE A 22 0.05 -5.49 -4.22
CA PHE A 22 0.41 -5.07 -5.57
C PHE A 22 1.81 -5.52 -5.92
N ASP A 23 2.00 -5.94 -7.16
CA ASP A 23 3.33 -6.14 -7.72
C ASP A 23 4.05 -4.79 -7.82
N LEU A 24 5.18 -4.72 -7.13
CA LEU A 24 6.03 -3.54 -7.00
C LEU A 24 7.50 -3.93 -7.20
N GLU A 25 7.76 -5.07 -7.85
CA GLU A 25 9.12 -5.58 -8.03
C GLU A 25 9.99 -4.61 -8.84
N GLU A 26 9.43 -4.01 -9.89
CA GLU A 26 10.17 -3.08 -10.74
C GLU A 26 10.56 -1.80 -10.01
N SER A 27 9.62 -1.15 -9.32
CA SER A 27 9.93 0.05 -8.54
C SER A 27 10.88 -0.26 -7.38
N HIS A 28 10.78 -1.47 -6.80
CA HIS A 28 11.75 -1.94 -5.81
C HIS A 28 13.16 -2.09 -6.40
N ARG A 29 13.29 -2.65 -7.62
CA ARG A 29 14.56 -2.76 -8.32
C ARG A 29 15.17 -1.38 -8.59
N VAL A 30 14.38 -0.42 -9.08
CA VAL A 30 14.82 0.97 -9.27
C VAL A 30 15.37 1.55 -7.97
N PHE A 31 14.67 1.36 -6.85
CA PHE A 31 15.14 1.83 -5.55
C PHE A 31 16.49 1.22 -5.13
N VAL A 32 16.64 -0.10 -5.27
CA VAL A 32 17.85 -0.83 -4.85
C VAL A 32 19.06 -0.48 -5.71
N GLU A 33 18.85 -0.35 -7.02
CA GLU A 33 19.94 -0.14 -7.98
C GLU A 33 20.30 1.34 -8.17
N GLN A 34 19.30 2.22 -8.15
CA GLN A 34 19.44 3.63 -8.55
C GLN A 34 19.16 4.62 -7.40
N GLY A 35 18.71 4.11 -6.26
CA GLY A 35 18.46 4.90 -5.07
C GLY A 35 17.15 5.70 -5.10
N LYS A 36 16.97 6.52 -4.07
CA LYS A 36 15.69 7.18 -3.77
C LYS A 36 15.23 8.16 -4.85
N ALA A 37 16.14 8.94 -5.44
CA ALA A 37 15.77 9.97 -6.41
C ALA A 37 15.12 9.36 -7.66
N ALA A 38 15.78 8.37 -8.27
CA ALA A 38 15.27 7.63 -9.41
C ALA A 38 13.96 6.89 -9.08
N TYR A 39 13.85 6.32 -7.88
CA TYR A 39 12.59 5.71 -7.43
C TYR A 39 11.43 6.72 -7.38
N CYS A 40 11.65 7.93 -6.87
CA CYS A 40 10.61 8.96 -6.82
C CYS A 40 10.18 9.38 -8.22
N GLU A 41 11.11 9.59 -9.14
CA GLU A 41 10.81 9.92 -10.55
C GLU A 41 10.02 8.79 -11.22
N TYR A 42 10.47 7.54 -11.07
CA TYR A 42 9.79 6.36 -11.59
C TYR A 42 8.34 6.26 -11.10
N GLN A 43 8.10 6.51 -9.82
CA GLN A 43 6.75 6.46 -9.24
C GLN A 43 5.84 7.57 -9.79
N ILE A 44 6.37 8.76 -10.09
CA ILE A 44 5.60 9.87 -10.69
C ILE A 44 5.26 9.56 -12.14
N GLU A 45 6.24 9.10 -12.92
CA GLU A 45 6.05 8.74 -14.33
C GLU A 45 5.02 7.61 -14.51
N ASN A 46 4.95 6.69 -13.54
CA ASN A 46 4.06 5.53 -13.57
C ASN A 46 2.81 5.69 -12.68
N GLU A 47 2.50 6.89 -12.18
CA GLU A 47 1.42 7.08 -11.19
C GLU A 47 0.02 6.70 -11.72
N ASN A 48 -0.17 6.75 -13.04
CA ASN A 48 -1.43 6.42 -13.71
C ASN A 48 -1.47 4.98 -14.24
N ASN A 49 -0.38 4.21 -14.04
CA ASN A 49 -0.31 2.81 -14.45
C ASN A 49 -0.85 1.94 -13.32
N VAL A 50 -1.88 1.16 -13.62
CA VAL A 50 -2.48 0.22 -12.66
C VAL A 50 -1.48 -0.89 -12.38
N LEU A 51 -1.21 -1.13 -11.09
CA LEU A 51 -0.35 -2.21 -10.66
C LEU A 51 -1.10 -3.54 -10.70
N GLU A 52 -0.39 -4.57 -11.14
CA GLU A 52 -0.88 -5.95 -11.06
C GLU A 52 -1.00 -6.40 -9.59
N PRO A 53 -1.83 -7.41 -9.29
CA PRO A 53 -1.92 -7.97 -7.94
C PRO A 53 -0.56 -8.50 -7.44
N GLY A 54 -0.28 -8.26 -6.17
CA GLY A 54 0.89 -8.82 -5.46
C GLY A 54 0.70 -10.29 -5.10
N VAL A 55 1.81 -10.97 -4.80
CA VAL A 55 1.88 -12.38 -4.36
C VAL A 55 2.22 -12.52 -2.88
#